data_AF-A0A1S9A3J5-F1
#
_entry.id   AF-A0A1S9A3J5-F1
#
_cell.length_a   1.000
_cell.length_b   1.000
_cell.length_c   1.000
_cell.angle_alpha   90.00
_cell.angle_beta   90.00
_cell.angle_gamma   90.00
#
_symmetry.space_group_name_H-M   'P 1'
#
loop_
_entity.id
_entity.type
_entity.pdbx_description
1 polymer ?
#
loop_
_entity_poly.entity_id
_entity_poly.type
_entity_poly.pdbx_seq_one_letter_code
_entity_poly.pdbx_strand_id
1 'polypeptide(L)' 'MSVKIKPITDHEIYKVNEHTIFKDGLGNWNCKNDLSNKERQAFNQYESVVIKNPRFKKHTTATYKG' A
#
# COMPACT_ATOMS: atom_id res chain seq x y z
N MET A 1 4.15 -16.43 2.14
CA MET A 1 3.96 -15.77 0.81
C MET A 1 4.49 -14.36 0.92
N SER A 2 5.27 -13.88 -0.04
CA SER A 2 5.85 -12.53 0.04
C SER A 2 4.89 -11.50 -0.57
N VAL A 3 4.65 -10.38 0.12
CA VAL A 3 3.86 -9.25 -0.41
C VAL A 3 4.79 -8.10 -0.73
N LYS A 4 4.79 -7.64 -1.98
CA LYS A 4 5.61 -6.53 -2.45
C LYS A 4 4.74 -5.29 -2.66
N ILE A 5 5.07 -4.20 -1.99
CA ILE A 5 4.35 -2.92 -2.09
C ILE A 5 5.25 -1.92 -2.81
N LYS A 6 4.77 -1.34 -3.91
CA LYS A 6 5.46 -0.31 -4.68
C LYS A 6 4.61 0.95 -4.74
N PRO A 7 5.11 2.12 -4.36
CA PRO A 7 4.44 3.37 -4.67
C PRO A 7 4.44 3.60 -6.20
N ILE A 8 3.29 3.99 -6.74
CA ILE A 8 3.15 4.48 -8.12
C ILE A 8 3.05 6.01 -8.07
N THR A 9 2.10 6.51 -7.27
CA THR A 9 1.93 7.92 -6.97
C THR A 9 1.84 8.06 -5.46
N ASP A 10 2.79 8.78 -4.87
CA ASP A 10 2.87 8.94 -3.42
C ASP A 10 1.57 9.53 -2.88
N HIS A 11 1.09 8.97 -1.76
CA HIS A 11 -0.17 9.31 -1.10
C HIS A 11 -1.46 9.03 -1.89
N GLU A 12 -1.37 8.46 -3.09
CA GLU A 12 -2.54 8.25 -3.96
C GLU A 12 -2.67 6.82 -4.48
N ILE A 13 -1.60 6.23 -5.02
CA ILE A 13 -1.65 4.94 -5.74
C ILE A 13 -0.47 4.05 -5.37
N TYR A 14 -0.76 2.81 -4.99
CA TYR A 14 0.21 1.79 -4.64
C TYR A 14 -0.10 0.48 -5.34
N LYS A 15 0.96 -0.22 -5.77
CA LYS A 15 0.87 -1.58 -6.28
C LYS A 15 1.25 -2.56 -5.18
N VAL A 16 0.31 -3.43 -4.82
CA VAL A 16 0.51 -4.53 -3.87
C VAL A 16 0.50 -5.83 -4.68
N ASN A 17 1.67 -6.40 -4.90
CA ASN A 17 1.89 -7.49 -5.86
C ASN A 17 1.37 -7.13 -7.26
N GLU A 18 0.24 -7.72 -7.66
CA GLU A 18 -0.44 -7.47 -8.94
C GLU A 18 -1.67 -6.56 -8.79
N HIS A 19 -2.07 -6.25 -7.57
CA HIS A 19 -3.23 -5.43 -7.25
C HIS A 19 -2.88 -3.95 -7.15
N THR A 20 -3.79 -3.09 -7.61
CA THR A 20 -3.63 -1.64 -7.54
C THR A 20 -4.59 -1.07 -6.50
N ILE A 21 -4.01 -0.49 -5.46
CA ILE A 21 -4.72 0.22 -4.40
C ILE A 21 -4.65 1.71 -4.70
N PHE A 22 -5.78 2.39 -4.64
CA PHE A 22 -5.91 3.82 -4.88
C PHE A 22 -6.74 4.48 -3.78
N LYS A 23 -6.47 5.76 -3.51
CA LYS A 23 -7.26 6.56 -2.59
C LYS A 23 -8.48 7.14 -3.33
N ASP A 24 -9.67 6.97 -2.79
CA ASP A 24 -10.88 7.60 -3.33
C ASP A 24 -10.96 9.09 -2.92
N GLY A 25 -11.97 9.79 -3.47
CA GLY A 25 -12.21 11.20 -3.14
C GLY A 25 -12.66 11.45 -1.69
N LEU A 26 -13.00 10.40 -0.94
CA LEU A 26 -13.34 10.47 0.49
C LEU A 26 -12.14 10.14 1.38
N GLY A 27 -10.99 9.81 0.79
CA GLY A 27 -9.76 9.49 1.49
C GLY A 27 -9.61 8.02 1.90
N ASN A 28 -10.50 7.13 1.46
CA ASN A 28 -10.44 5.69 1.75
C ASN A 28 -9.58 4.96 0.70
N TRP A 29 -8.85 3.95 1.16
CA TRP A 29 -8.11 3.05 0.27
C TRP A 29 -9.04 2.01 -0.33
N ASN A 30 -9.11 2.00 -1.65
CA ASN A 30 -9.89 1.05 -2.44
C ASN A 30 -8.98 0.27 -3.37
N CYS A 31 -9.43 -0.92 -3.78
CA CYS A 31 -8.74 -1.76 -4.75
C CYS A 31 -9.76 -2.26 -5.76
N LYS A 32 -9.37 -2.34 -7.04
CA LYS A 32 -10.25 -2.89 -8.09
C LYS A 32 -10.45 -4.40 -7.97
N ASN A 33 -9.52 -5.08 -7.29
CA ASN A 33 -9.50 -6.52 -7.11
C ASN A 33 -9.50 -6.83 -5.61
N ASP A 34 -10.02 -7.99 -5.22
CA ASP A 34 -9.93 -8.42 -3.83
C ASP A 34 -8.49 -8.70 -3.43
N LEU A 35 -8.07 -8.09 -2.32
CA LEU A 35 -6.81 -8.38 -1.68
C LEU A 35 -6.96 -9.58 -0.76
N SER A 36 -5.96 -10.46 -0.75
CA SER A 36 -5.87 -11.48 0.30
C SER A 36 -5.69 -10.84 1.69
N ASN A 37 -6.01 -11.58 2.74
CA ASN A 37 -5.82 -11.13 4.13
C ASN A 37 -4.37 -10.69 4.41
N LYS A 38 -3.39 -11.39 3.84
CA LYS A 38 -1.96 -11.07 3.98
C LYS A 38 -1.59 -9.77 3.29
N GLU A 39 -2.13 -9.53 2.10
CA GLU A 39 -1.90 -8.27 1.37
C GLU A 39 -2.53 -7.08 2.08
N ARG A 40 -3.74 -7.25 2.61
CA ARG A 40 -4.40 -6.20 3.39
C ARG A 40 -3.61 -5.88 4.68
N GLN A 41 -3.13 -6.90 5.39
CA GLN A 41 -2.28 -6.68 6.58
C GLN A 41 -0.96 -5.98 6.22
N ALA A 42 -0.28 -6.43 5.16
CA ALA A 42 0.96 -5.81 4.70
C ALA A 42 0.75 -4.35 4.29
N PHE A 43 -0.35 -4.05 3.57
CA PHE A 43 -0.68 -2.69 3.18
C PHE A 43 -1.01 -1.80 4.38
N ASN A 44 -1.77 -2.29 5.36
CA ASN A 44 -2.06 -1.53 6.58
C ASN A 44 -0.78 -1.19 7.36
N GLN A 45 0.17 -2.13 7.44
CA GLN A 45 1.46 -1.88 8.08
C GLN A 45 2.28 -0.85 7.30
N TYR A 46 2.30 -0.96 5.97
CA TYR A 46 2.96 0.01 5.11
C TYR A 46 2.34 1.40 5.22
N GLU A 47 1.01 1.49 5.27
CA GLU A 47 0.29 2.74 5.44
C GLU A 47 0.68 3.43 6.75
N SER A 48 0.69 2.68 7.87
CA SER A 48 1.05 3.21 9.18
C SER A 48 2.51 3.69 9.26
N VAL A 49 3.45 2.90 8.73
CA VAL A 49 4.89 3.15 8.90
C VAL A 49 5.45 4.13 7.86
N VAL A 50 4.93 4.08 6.64
CA VAL A 50 5.45 4.84 5.49
C VAL A 50 4.52 5.98 5.12
N ILE A 51 3.27 5.69 4.76
CA ILE A 51 2.35 6.69 4.18
C ILE A 51 1.93 7.76 5.21
N LYS A 52 1.60 7.35 6.44
CA LYS A 52 1.17 8.26 7.52
C LYS A 52 2.34 8.91 8.25
N ASN A 53 3.57 8.55 7.90
CA ASN A 53 4.74 9.01 8.62
C ASN A 53 5.36 10.23 7.91
N PRO A 54 5.30 11.43 8.53
CA PRO A 54 5.73 12.68 7.90
C PRO A 54 7.23 12.75 7.65
N ARG A 55 8.03 11.83 8.20
CA ARG A 55 9.48 11.75 7.95
C ARG A 55 9.79 11.21 6.56
N PHE A 56 8.88 10.46 5.93
CA PHE A 56 9.07 9.94 4.59
C PHE A 56 8.58 10.95 3.55
N LYS A 57 9.52 11.66 2.92
CA LYS A 57 9.23 12.60 1.82
C LYS A 57 8.97 11.91 0.48
N LYS A 58 9.49 10.68 0.33
CA LYS A 58 9.28 9.81 -0.83
C LYS A 58 9.01 8.42 -0.29
N HIS A 59 8.00 7.76 -0.84
CA HIS A 59 7.73 6.39 -0.46
C HIS A 59 8.65 5.44 -1.23
N THR A 60 9.03 4.34 -0.59
CA THR A 60 9.95 3.36 -1.15
C THR A 60 9.30 1.99 -1.22
N THR A 61 9.70 1.19 -2.20
CA THR A 61 9.22 -0.20 -2.31
C THR A 61 9.55 -0.98 -1.04
N ALA A 62 8.58 -1.71 -0.52
CA ALA A 62 8.73 -2.59 0.66
C ALA A 62 8.34 -4.03 0.32
N THR A 63 8.86 -4.98 1.09
CA THR A 63 8.54 -6.41 0.96
C THR A 63 8.26 -6.99 2.33
N TYR A 64 7.07 -7.58 2.50
CA TYR A 64 6.58 -8.17 3.74
C TYR A 64 6.58 -9.69 3.61
N LYS A 65 7.14 -10.38 4.60
CA LYS A 65 7.04 -11.84 4.71
C LYS A 65 5.69 -12.17 5.35
N GLY A 66 4.80 -12.80 4.61
CA GLY A 66 3.50 -13.27 5.08
C GLY A 66 3.44 -14.75 5.35
#